data_AF-A0A2I9CVS6-F1
#
_entry.id   AF-A0A2I9CVS6-F1
#
_cell.length_a   1.000
_cell.length_b   1.000
_cell.length_c   1.000
_cell.angle_alpha   90.00
_cell.angle_beta   90.00
_cell.angle_gamma   90.00
#
_symmetry.space_group_name_H-M   'P 1'
#
loop_
_entity.id
_entity.type
_entity.pdbx_description
1 polymer ?
#
loop_
_entity_poly.entity_id
_entity_poly.type
_entity_poly.pdbx_seq_one_letter_code
_entity_poly.pdbx_strand_id
1 'polypeptide(L)'
;MAEEYNSPQSPYWALKFFLPLALPQGHPFWQAEEEDLPALDAVRPQPHPGVLVCRDDARGHVFILSGRQTATWPNHGPEKYAKFAYSTAFGFSVPVGHGDLSKGAFDSVLALADDPEHFRPRERSRDCRVGGDALFSRWRPWPDVEVETWLLPALPWHVRVHRVRTGRHLWSAEGGWALDRTGDDGQDRAGTGHGVAVDVGGALSLFPAGASGIRDLLGARTGEVVRAAPNTNLLHPRTVIPTLRGELAPGEHLLACAVLGLPGTGAGEVRAVWESPPRVSLEKGALGLTHGGKAIRLALGASP
;
A
#
# COMPACT_ATOMS: atom_id res chain seq x y z
N MET A 1 17.22 4.79 -9.78
CA MET A 1 17.68 4.20 -8.50
C MET A 1 19.05 3.58 -8.71
N ALA A 2 20.11 4.28 -8.29
CA ALA A 2 21.44 3.70 -8.19
C ALA A 2 21.69 3.36 -6.72
N GLU A 3 22.24 2.18 -6.46
CA GLU A 3 22.66 1.77 -5.12
C GLU A 3 24.17 1.75 -5.02
N GLU A 4 24.68 1.93 -3.80
CA GLU A 4 26.12 1.89 -3.52
C GLU A 4 26.74 0.53 -3.83
N TYR A 5 25.94 -0.54 -3.77
CA TYR A 5 26.37 -1.92 -4.04
C TYR A 5 26.11 -2.39 -5.47
N ASN A 6 25.59 -1.53 -6.35
CA ASN A 6 25.34 -1.90 -7.74
C ASN A 6 26.67 -2.00 -8.49
N SER A 7 27.24 -3.20 -8.55
CA SER A 7 28.26 -3.49 -9.55
C SER A 7 27.57 -3.63 -10.93
N PRO A 8 28.27 -3.34 -12.03
CA PRO A 8 27.76 -3.59 -13.39
C PRO A 8 27.48 -5.08 -13.65
N GLN A 9 27.80 -5.97 -12.73
CA GLN A 9 27.62 -7.42 -12.84
C GLN A 9 26.30 -7.91 -12.23
N SER A 10 25.61 -7.13 -11.38
CA SER A 10 24.30 -7.51 -10.84
C SER A 10 23.25 -7.83 -11.93
N PRO A 11 23.20 -7.11 -13.08
CA PRO A 11 22.35 -7.48 -14.20
C PRO A 11 22.65 -8.87 -14.79
N TYR A 12 23.87 -9.41 -14.66
CA TYR A 12 24.18 -10.77 -15.12
C TYR A 12 23.42 -11.85 -14.36
N TRP A 13 22.98 -11.59 -13.12
CA TRP A 13 22.10 -12.51 -12.41
C TRP A 13 20.73 -12.64 -13.08
N ALA A 14 20.22 -11.57 -13.70
CA ALA A 14 18.97 -11.61 -14.46
C ALA A 14 19.11 -12.47 -15.73
N LEU A 15 20.32 -12.58 -16.30
CA LEU A 15 20.57 -13.44 -17.47
C LEU A 15 20.39 -14.93 -17.18
N LYS A 16 20.27 -15.34 -15.91
CA LYS A 16 19.93 -16.72 -15.55
C LYS A 16 18.59 -17.17 -16.14
N PHE A 17 17.69 -16.24 -16.43
CA PHE A 17 16.44 -16.53 -17.15
C PHE A 17 16.70 -17.12 -18.55
N PHE A 18 17.83 -16.79 -19.19
CA PHE A 18 18.20 -17.32 -20.50
C PHE A 18 18.94 -18.66 -20.45
N LEU A 19 19.18 -19.24 -19.26
CA LEU A 19 19.82 -20.56 -19.15
C LEU A 19 19.13 -21.66 -19.98
N PRO A 20 17.79 -21.70 -20.10
CA PRO A 20 17.14 -22.69 -20.97
C PRO A 20 17.57 -22.60 -22.43
N LEU A 21 18.00 -21.44 -22.95
CA LEU A 21 18.49 -21.30 -24.34
C LEU A 21 19.75 -22.12 -24.62
N ALA A 22 20.48 -22.55 -23.59
CA ALA A 22 21.62 -23.46 -23.75
C ALA A 22 21.21 -24.93 -23.97
N LEU A 23 19.92 -25.26 -23.82
CA LEU A 23 19.41 -26.62 -24.00
C LEU A 23 19.31 -26.95 -25.51
N PRO A 24 19.65 -28.19 -25.93
CA PRO A 24 19.49 -28.62 -27.31
C PRO A 24 18.05 -28.43 -27.83
N GLN A 25 17.88 -28.21 -29.13
CA GLN A 25 16.57 -28.01 -29.75
C GLN A 25 15.56 -29.15 -29.44
N GLY A 26 16.03 -30.40 -29.33
CA GLY A 26 15.20 -31.56 -28.99
C GLY A 26 15.01 -31.82 -27.49
N HIS A 27 15.43 -30.90 -26.62
CA HIS A 27 15.32 -31.07 -25.17
C HIS A 27 13.83 -31.05 -24.73
N PRO A 28 13.40 -31.91 -23.77
CA PRO A 28 12.00 -31.98 -23.33
C PRO A 28 11.40 -30.64 -22.88
N PHE A 29 12.20 -29.73 -22.34
CA PHE A 29 11.79 -28.36 -22.01
C PHE A 29 11.11 -27.63 -23.20
N TRP A 30 11.62 -27.78 -24.42
CA TRP A 30 11.06 -27.15 -25.63
C TRP A 30 9.90 -27.91 -26.25
N GLN A 31 9.71 -29.17 -25.84
CA GLN A 31 8.66 -30.06 -26.36
C GLN A 31 7.47 -30.15 -25.40
N ALA A 32 7.62 -29.63 -24.17
CA ALA A 32 6.54 -29.58 -23.20
C ALA A 32 5.45 -28.62 -23.68
N GLU A 33 4.19 -29.04 -23.53
CA GLU A 33 3.04 -28.20 -23.77
C GLU A 33 2.95 -27.13 -22.68
N GLU A 34 2.62 -25.90 -23.04
CA GLU A 34 2.39 -24.83 -22.08
C GLU A 34 1.09 -25.13 -21.32
N GLU A 35 1.19 -25.40 -20.02
CA GLU A 35 0.04 -25.61 -19.16
C GLU A 35 -0.57 -24.27 -18.72
N ASP A 36 -1.89 -24.24 -18.57
CA ASP A 36 -2.57 -23.09 -17.98
C ASP A 36 -2.05 -22.81 -16.56
N LEU A 37 -2.05 -21.54 -16.16
CA LEU A 37 -1.74 -21.16 -14.79
C LEU A 37 -2.72 -21.88 -13.83
N PRO A 38 -2.23 -22.63 -12.83
CA PRO A 38 -3.11 -23.30 -11.89
C PRO A 38 -3.93 -22.28 -11.11
N ALA A 39 -5.14 -22.67 -10.68
CA ALA A 39 -5.96 -21.83 -9.81
C ALA A 39 -5.18 -21.46 -8.54
N LEU A 40 -5.08 -20.16 -8.26
CA LEU A 40 -4.36 -19.63 -7.10
C LEU A 40 -5.35 -19.04 -6.09
N ASP A 41 -5.03 -19.17 -4.81
CA ASP A 41 -5.79 -18.49 -3.77
C ASP A 41 -5.73 -16.96 -3.96
N ALA A 42 -6.89 -16.31 -3.83
CA ALA A 42 -7.01 -14.85 -3.86
C ALA A 42 -6.16 -14.18 -2.76
N VAL A 43 -5.98 -14.87 -1.63
CA VAL A 43 -5.10 -14.44 -0.54
C VAL A 43 -4.20 -15.60 -0.15
N ARG A 44 -2.88 -15.39 -0.20
CA ARG A 44 -1.88 -16.40 0.16
C ARG A 44 -0.90 -15.86 1.21
N PRO A 45 -0.95 -16.33 2.47
CA PRO A 45 0.02 -15.92 3.48
C PRO A 45 1.40 -16.51 3.21
N GLN A 46 2.43 -15.69 3.40
CA GLN A 46 3.83 -16.09 3.38
C GLN A 46 4.55 -15.63 4.67
N PRO A 47 4.51 -16.42 5.76
CA PRO A 47 5.00 -16.00 7.07
C PRO A 47 6.49 -15.70 7.15
N HIS A 48 7.31 -16.45 6.39
CA HIS A 48 8.77 -16.29 6.35
C HIS A 48 9.19 -14.91 5.84
N PRO A 49 8.79 -14.48 4.63
CA PRO A 49 9.04 -13.11 4.19
C PRO A 49 8.15 -12.08 4.92
N GLY A 50 7.10 -12.52 5.62
CA GLY A 50 6.20 -11.67 6.38
C GLY A 50 5.29 -10.82 5.50
N VAL A 51 4.67 -11.46 4.51
CA VAL A 51 3.74 -10.84 3.56
C VAL A 51 2.45 -11.64 3.39
N LEU A 52 1.38 -10.96 2.98
CA LEU A 52 0.19 -11.58 2.40
C LEU A 52 0.16 -11.24 0.90
N VAL A 53 0.11 -12.25 0.03
CA VAL A 53 -0.08 -12.03 -1.41
C VAL A 53 -1.57 -11.96 -1.70
N CYS A 54 -1.99 -10.91 -2.39
CA CYS A 54 -3.37 -10.59 -2.72
C CYS A 54 -3.53 -10.57 -4.25
N ARG A 55 -4.52 -11.30 -4.77
CA ARG A 55 -4.84 -11.41 -6.20
C ARG A 55 -6.31 -11.08 -6.41
N ASP A 56 -6.58 -9.94 -7.04
CA ASP A 56 -7.90 -9.62 -7.58
C ASP A 56 -7.91 -9.98 -9.06
N ASP A 57 -8.16 -11.26 -9.35
CA ASP A 57 -8.16 -11.79 -10.72
C ASP A 57 -9.23 -11.12 -11.59
N ALA A 58 -10.35 -10.70 -11.00
CA ALA A 58 -11.42 -10.00 -11.71
C ALA A 58 -10.97 -8.65 -12.28
N ARG A 59 -9.92 -8.05 -11.70
CA ARG A 59 -9.40 -6.72 -12.06
C ARG A 59 -7.93 -6.73 -12.48
N GLY A 60 -7.32 -7.92 -12.56
CA GLY A 60 -5.91 -8.07 -12.91
C GLY A 60 -4.94 -7.38 -11.94
N HIS A 61 -5.31 -7.21 -10.67
CA HIS A 61 -4.46 -6.55 -9.68
C HIS A 61 -3.81 -7.54 -8.73
N VAL A 62 -2.48 -7.59 -8.74
CA VAL A 62 -1.70 -8.35 -7.76
C VAL A 62 -0.93 -7.39 -6.88
N PHE A 63 -1.02 -7.57 -5.57
CA PHE A 63 -0.27 -6.78 -4.61
C PHE A 63 0.11 -7.62 -3.40
N ILE A 64 1.04 -7.12 -2.62
CA ILE A 64 1.40 -7.70 -1.33
C ILE A 64 1.10 -6.72 -0.21
N LEU A 65 0.64 -7.24 0.92
CA LEU A 65 0.69 -6.55 2.21
C LEU A 65 1.98 -6.97 2.92
N SER A 66 2.77 -6.03 3.41
CA SER A 66 4.12 -6.28 3.95
C SER A 66 4.29 -5.79 5.39
N GLY A 67 4.98 -6.60 6.19
CA GLY A 67 5.14 -6.36 7.63
C GLY A 67 6.54 -6.58 8.18
N ARG A 68 7.30 -7.54 7.63
CA ARG A 68 8.57 -7.98 8.23
C ARG A 68 9.81 -7.38 7.58
N GLN A 69 9.76 -7.18 6.26
CA GLN A 69 10.92 -6.75 5.49
C GLN A 69 11.43 -5.39 5.99
N THR A 70 12.75 -5.24 6.04
CA THR A 70 13.43 -4.02 6.44
C THR A 70 14.85 -4.07 5.89
N ALA A 71 15.34 -2.95 5.39
CA ALA A 71 16.73 -2.78 5.03
C ALA A 71 17.10 -1.33 5.32
N THR A 72 18.12 -1.11 6.14
CA THR A 72 18.59 0.23 6.52
C THR A 72 19.84 0.67 5.78
N TRP A 73 20.47 -0.27 5.08
CA TRP A 73 21.71 -0.07 4.35
C TRP A 73 21.54 0.42 2.91
N PRO A 74 20.48 0.08 2.13
CA PRO A 74 20.32 0.60 0.79
C PRO A 74 19.65 1.98 0.80
N ASN A 75 19.87 2.77 -0.25
CA ASN A 75 19.17 4.04 -0.42
C ASN A 75 17.67 3.79 -0.49
N HIS A 76 16.87 4.65 0.14
CA HIS A 76 15.41 4.47 0.17
C HIS A 76 14.97 3.09 0.72
N GLY A 77 15.74 2.55 1.67
CA GLY A 77 15.47 1.27 2.32
C GLY A 77 14.06 1.18 2.92
N PRO A 78 13.58 2.19 3.67
CA PRO A 78 12.20 2.22 4.17
C PRO A 78 11.15 2.07 3.06
N GLU A 79 11.33 2.76 1.93
CA GLU A 79 10.36 2.72 0.83
C GLU A 79 10.41 1.40 0.07
N LYS A 80 11.60 0.83 -0.10
CA LYS A 80 11.80 -0.44 -0.83
C LYS A 80 11.37 -1.67 -0.03
N TYR A 81 11.46 -1.62 1.30
CA TYR A 81 11.28 -2.81 2.13
C TYR A 81 10.23 -2.68 3.25
N ALA A 82 9.88 -1.47 3.70
CA ALA A 82 9.11 -1.28 4.92
C ALA A 82 7.70 -0.66 4.73
N LYS A 83 7.23 -0.48 3.49
CA LYS A 83 5.84 -0.04 3.24
C LYS A 83 4.81 -1.09 3.64
N PHE A 84 3.56 -0.67 3.85
CA PHE A 84 2.47 -1.59 4.16
C PHE A 84 2.01 -2.39 2.95
N ALA A 85 2.20 -1.87 1.74
CA ALA A 85 1.79 -2.57 0.54
C ALA A 85 2.67 -2.22 -0.68
N TYR A 86 2.79 -3.19 -1.60
CA TYR A 86 3.47 -3.02 -2.89
C TYR A 86 2.59 -3.61 -4.00
N SER A 87 2.45 -2.89 -5.11
CA SER A 87 1.50 -3.20 -6.18
C SER A 87 2.23 -3.44 -7.50
N THR A 88 1.79 -4.44 -8.27
CA THR A 88 2.26 -4.64 -9.65
C THR A 88 1.77 -3.56 -10.60
N ALA A 89 0.64 -2.92 -10.30
CA ALA A 89 0.02 -1.92 -11.18
C ALA A 89 0.35 -0.47 -10.81
N PHE A 90 0.58 -0.18 -9.52
CA PHE A 90 0.81 1.19 -9.02
C PHE A 90 2.28 1.44 -8.66
N GLY A 91 3.10 0.39 -8.59
CA GLY A 91 4.47 0.46 -8.10
C GLY A 91 4.53 0.95 -6.66
N PHE A 92 5.64 1.62 -6.32
CA PHE A 92 5.82 2.35 -5.07
C PHE A 92 6.62 3.62 -5.36
N SER A 93 6.46 4.64 -4.51
CA SER A 93 7.25 5.87 -4.60
C SER A 93 8.44 5.89 -3.65
N VAL A 94 9.47 6.63 -4.04
CA VAL A 94 10.63 7.01 -3.24
C VAL A 94 10.68 8.54 -3.12
N PRO A 95 11.09 9.08 -1.97
CA PRO A 95 11.16 10.53 -1.78
C PRO A 95 12.27 11.12 -2.64
N VAL A 96 12.03 12.33 -3.16
CA VAL A 96 13.03 13.11 -3.94
C VAL A 96 13.70 14.19 -3.11
N GLY A 97 13.31 14.34 -1.84
CA GLY A 97 13.92 15.27 -0.91
C GLY A 97 13.22 15.25 0.44
N HIS A 98 13.75 16.05 1.37
CA HIS A 98 13.09 16.33 2.64
C HIS A 98 12.03 17.42 2.46
N GLY A 99 10.94 17.33 3.21
CA GLY A 99 9.89 18.34 3.25
C GLY A 99 8.50 17.72 3.20
N ASP A 100 7.57 18.50 2.65
CA ASP A 100 6.14 18.20 2.59
C ASP A 100 5.77 16.83 1.97
N LEU A 101 4.48 16.48 2.06
CA LEU A 101 3.96 15.22 1.52
C LEU A 101 4.18 15.06 0.01
N SER A 102 4.34 16.15 -0.75
CA SER A 102 4.61 16.07 -2.20
C SER A 102 5.99 15.45 -2.46
N LYS A 103 7.01 15.93 -1.75
CA LYS A 103 8.39 15.43 -1.88
C LYS A 103 8.61 14.10 -1.18
N GLY A 104 7.91 13.87 -0.07
CA GLY A 104 7.94 12.62 0.69
C GLY A 104 7.25 11.45 -0.02
N ALA A 105 6.24 11.73 -0.86
CA ALA A 105 5.51 10.75 -1.68
C ALA A 105 5.08 9.50 -0.87
N PHE A 106 4.38 9.73 0.24
CA PHE A 106 4.04 8.70 1.23
C PHE A 106 2.90 7.75 0.79
N ASP A 107 3.05 7.05 -0.35
CA ASP A 107 2.13 5.97 -0.73
C ASP A 107 2.33 4.73 0.15
N SER A 108 1.22 4.07 0.44
CA SER A 108 1.16 2.81 1.16
C SER A 108 1.86 2.78 2.53
N VAL A 109 1.82 3.90 3.25
CA VAL A 109 2.35 4.04 4.61
C VAL A 109 1.44 4.89 5.48
N LEU A 110 1.59 4.75 6.80
CA LEU A 110 1.23 5.75 7.79
C LEU A 110 2.51 6.51 8.13
N ALA A 111 2.54 7.78 7.78
CA ALA A 111 3.63 8.69 8.11
C ALA A 111 3.20 9.59 9.26
N LEU A 112 4.06 9.72 10.27
CA LEU A 112 3.81 10.52 11.46
C LEU A 112 4.85 11.63 11.55
N ALA A 113 4.51 12.78 12.09
CA ALA A 113 5.43 13.90 12.27
C ALA A 113 5.18 14.56 13.64
N ASP A 114 6.25 15.02 14.30
CA ASP A 114 6.20 15.87 15.49
C ASP A 114 6.22 17.38 15.17
N ASP A 115 6.11 17.70 13.88
CA ASP A 115 5.84 19.01 13.31
C ASP A 115 4.96 18.83 12.03
N PRO A 116 4.44 19.88 11.39
CA PRO A 116 3.56 19.71 10.22
C PRO A 116 4.29 19.39 8.90
N GLU A 117 5.63 19.22 8.89
CA GLU A 117 6.47 19.14 7.69
C GLU A 117 7.27 17.82 7.57
N HIS A 118 7.85 17.32 8.66
CA HIS A 118 8.85 16.24 8.66
C HIS A 118 8.24 14.89 9.04
N PHE A 119 7.63 14.25 8.06
CA PHE A 119 6.98 12.95 8.23
C PHE A 119 7.96 11.76 8.21
N ARG A 120 7.74 10.83 9.13
CA ARG A 120 8.49 9.59 9.30
C ARG A 120 7.56 8.39 9.10
N PRO A 121 7.81 7.55 8.08
CA PRO A 121 7.08 6.31 7.91
C PRO A 121 7.67 5.19 8.79
N ARG A 122 7.10 3.99 8.68
CA ARG A 122 7.74 2.80 9.24
C ARG A 122 9.01 2.46 8.48
N GLU A 123 10.15 2.47 9.16
CA GLU A 123 11.44 2.01 8.58
C GLU A 123 11.77 0.56 8.96
N ARG A 124 11.32 0.14 10.14
CA ARG A 124 11.58 -1.19 10.68
C ARG A 124 10.46 -1.67 11.58
N SER A 125 10.09 -2.93 11.43
CA SER A 125 9.25 -3.64 12.38
C SER A 125 10.08 -4.29 13.49
N ARG A 126 9.66 -4.12 14.73
CA ARG A 126 10.19 -4.81 15.92
C ARG A 126 9.58 -6.18 16.12
N ASP A 127 8.35 -6.34 15.67
CA ASP A 127 7.60 -7.59 15.69
C ASP A 127 6.79 -7.67 14.40
N CYS A 128 6.65 -8.87 13.85
CA CYS A 128 5.78 -9.13 12.71
C CYS A 128 5.26 -10.56 12.78
N ARG A 129 3.96 -10.70 12.55
CA ARG A 129 3.26 -11.98 12.51
C ARG A 129 2.34 -12.00 11.31
N VAL A 130 2.28 -13.13 10.65
CA VAL A 130 1.38 -13.37 9.51
C VAL A 130 0.68 -14.67 9.79
N GLY A 131 -0.65 -14.65 9.78
CA GLY A 131 -1.48 -15.81 10.08
C GLY A 131 -2.89 -15.61 9.56
N GLY A 132 -3.45 -16.66 8.96
CA GLY A 132 -4.74 -16.58 8.27
C GLY A 132 -4.76 -15.43 7.26
N ASP A 133 -5.76 -14.56 7.40
CA ASP A 133 -5.99 -13.38 6.57
C ASP A 133 -5.54 -12.09 7.25
N ALA A 134 -4.54 -12.14 8.14
CA ALA A 134 -4.08 -10.95 8.85
C ALA A 134 -2.56 -10.90 8.91
N LEU A 135 -2.04 -9.68 8.80
CA LEU A 135 -0.65 -9.36 9.04
C LEU A 135 -0.58 -8.32 10.15
N PHE A 136 0.20 -8.61 11.17
CA PHE A 136 0.49 -7.71 12.27
C PHE A 136 1.94 -7.24 12.19
N SER A 137 2.17 -5.97 12.53
CA SER A 137 3.51 -5.44 12.76
C SER A 137 3.50 -4.40 13.88
N ARG A 138 4.58 -4.35 14.65
CA ARG A 138 4.81 -3.33 15.68
C ARG A 138 6.08 -2.57 15.39
N TRP A 139 6.03 -1.24 15.46
CA TRP A 139 7.15 -0.37 15.12
C TRP A 139 7.15 0.90 15.98
N ARG A 140 8.27 1.63 15.95
CA ARG A 140 8.48 2.84 16.78
C ARG A 140 9.22 3.91 15.98
N PRO A 141 8.56 5.00 15.56
CA PRO A 141 9.24 6.13 14.91
C PRO A 141 9.98 7.04 15.91
N TRP A 142 9.59 7.02 17.19
CA TRP A 142 10.30 7.65 18.30
C TRP A 142 10.32 6.74 19.54
N PRO A 143 11.16 7.00 20.56
CA PRO A 143 11.19 6.20 21.79
C PRO A 143 9.85 6.13 22.54
N ASP A 144 9.09 7.22 22.54
CA ASP A 144 7.79 7.44 23.21
C ASP A 144 6.57 7.26 22.28
N VAL A 145 6.79 6.79 21.05
CA VAL A 145 5.72 6.51 20.09
C VAL A 145 5.78 5.04 19.67
N GLU A 146 4.73 4.28 19.95
CA GLU A 146 4.56 2.90 19.52
C GLU A 146 3.33 2.75 18.63
N VAL A 147 3.53 2.10 17.49
CA VAL A 147 2.46 1.82 16.54
C VAL A 147 2.36 0.33 16.32
N GLU A 148 1.16 -0.20 16.55
CA GLU A 148 0.76 -1.54 16.17
C GLU A 148 -0.15 -1.44 14.95
N THR A 149 0.24 -2.09 13.86
CA THR A 149 -0.48 -2.07 12.58
C THR A 149 -0.98 -3.47 12.25
N TRP A 150 -2.27 -3.59 11.94
CA TRP A 150 -2.87 -4.76 11.31
C TRP A 150 -3.22 -4.44 9.85
N LEU A 151 -2.87 -5.34 8.94
CA LEU A 151 -3.22 -5.28 7.52
C LEU A 151 -4.11 -6.47 7.19
N LEU A 152 -5.25 -6.21 6.56
CA LEU A 152 -6.29 -7.19 6.27
C LEU A 152 -6.66 -7.11 4.78
N PRO A 153 -6.62 -8.21 4.03
CA PRO A 153 -7.10 -8.24 2.66
C PRO A 153 -8.64 -8.18 2.63
N ALA A 154 -9.19 -7.34 1.75
CA ALA A 154 -10.63 -7.15 1.57
C ALA A 154 -10.91 -6.78 0.10
N LEU A 155 -10.43 -7.61 -0.84
CA LEU A 155 -10.38 -7.31 -2.28
C LEU A 155 -11.69 -6.71 -2.84
N PRO A 156 -11.63 -5.65 -3.67
CA PRO A 156 -10.45 -4.96 -4.22
C PRO A 156 -9.73 -4.02 -3.23
N TRP A 157 -10.13 -4.06 -1.96
CA TRP A 157 -9.55 -3.24 -0.91
C TRP A 157 -8.49 -3.99 -0.12
N HIS A 158 -7.73 -3.24 0.65
CA HIS A 158 -7.18 -3.74 1.91
C HIS A 158 -7.49 -2.76 3.02
N VAL A 159 -7.64 -3.29 4.24
CA VAL A 159 -7.89 -2.51 5.43
C VAL A 159 -6.63 -2.42 6.26
N ARG A 160 -6.37 -1.24 6.81
CA ARG A 160 -5.28 -0.96 7.73
C ARG A 160 -5.87 -0.48 9.03
N VAL A 161 -5.43 -1.07 10.13
CA VAL A 161 -5.80 -0.66 11.48
C VAL A 161 -4.53 -0.32 12.22
N HIS A 162 -4.52 0.80 12.92
CA HIS A 162 -3.39 1.24 13.73
C HIS A 162 -3.84 1.51 15.16
N ARG A 163 -3.14 0.92 16.12
CA ARG A 163 -3.17 1.39 17.51
C ARG A 163 -1.89 2.19 17.73
N VAL A 164 -2.06 3.49 18.00
CA VAL A 164 -0.97 4.44 18.19
C VAL A 164 -0.94 4.88 19.65
N ARG A 165 0.15 4.59 20.35
CA ARG A 165 0.43 5.14 21.68
C ARG A 165 1.52 6.19 21.55
N THR A 166 1.25 7.40 21.99
CA THR A 166 2.16 8.54 21.83
C THR A 166 2.26 9.36 23.11
N GLY A 167 3.48 9.72 23.51
CA GLY A 167 3.75 10.69 24.57
C GLY A 167 3.76 12.15 24.10
N ARG A 168 3.57 12.38 22.80
CA ARG A 168 3.66 13.68 22.13
C ARG A 168 2.46 13.96 21.24
N HIS A 169 2.26 15.22 20.87
CA HIS A 169 1.37 15.57 19.77
C HIS A 169 1.99 15.15 18.44
N LEU A 170 1.17 14.65 17.52
CA LEU A 170 1.61 14.16 16.21
C LEU A 170 0.65 14.62 15.12
N TRP A 171 1.22 14.97 13.97
CA TRP A 171 0.52 15.02 12.69
C TRP A 171 0.60 13.65 12.01
N SER A 172 -0.47 13.24 11.34
CA SER A 172 -0.55 11.98 10.61
C SER A 172 -0.94 12.21 9.14
N ALA A 173 -0.30 11.44 8.26
CA ALA A 173 -0.61 11.33 6.85
C ALA A 173 -0.57 9.86 6.44
N GLU A 174 -1.68 9.31 5.98
CA GLU A 174 -1.77 7.92 5.54
C GLU A 174 -2.13 7.84 4.06
N GLY A 175 -1.22 7.35 3.23
CA GLY A 175 -1.39 7.31 1.77
C GLY A 175 -1.94 5.98 1.24
N GLY A 176 -2.82 6.07 0.26
CA GLY A 176 -3.27 4.95 -0.58
C GLY A 176 -2.23 4.53 -1.61
N TRP A 177 -2.68 4.12 -2.80
CA TRP A 177 -1.80 3.83 -3.93
C TRP A 177 -1.42 5.10 -4.69
N ALA A 178 -0.18 5.16 -5.19
CA ALA A 178 0.23 6.20 -6.13
C ALA A 178 -0.35 5.92 -7.53
N LEU A 179 -1.30 6.75 -7.97
CA LEU A 179 -1.98 6.59 -9.25
C LEU A 179 -1.33 7.47 -10.32
N ASP A 180 -1.04 6.90 -11.47
CA ASP A 180 -0.56 7.64 -12.63
C ASP A 180 -1.58 8.70 -13.08
N ARG A 181 -1.08 9.91 -13.31
CA ARG A 181 -1.84 11.03 -13.87
C ARG A 181 -1.16 11.60 -15.12
N THR A 182 -0.28 10.84 -15.75
CA THR A 182 0.41 11.23 -16.98
C THR A 182 -0.58 11.36 -18.13
N GLY A 183 -0.43 12.42 -18.91
CA GLY A 183 -1.31 12.72 -20.04
C GLY A 183 -2.56 13.52 -19.65
N ASP A 184 -2.72 13.84 -18.37
CA ASP A 184 -3.88 14.54 -17.85
C ASP A 184 -3.57 16.01 -17.46
N ASP A 185 -3.03 16.73 -18.44
CA ASP A 185 -2.61 18.13 -18.36
C ASP A 185 -3.72 19.07 -18.87
N GLY A 186 -4.72 19.35 -18.04
CA GLY A 186 -5.71 20.40 -18.33
C GLY A 186 -6.83 20.00 -19.29
N GLN A 187 -7.10 20.82 -20.31
CA GLN A 187 -8.40 21.03 -21.00
C GLN A 187 -9.14 19.78 -21.54
N ASP A 188 -8.49 18.61 -21.61
CA ASP A 188 -9.06 17.34 -22.08
C ASP A 188 -9.84 16.53 -21.02
N ARG A 189 -10.03 17.07 -19.80
CA ARG A 189 -10.76 16.36 -18.73
C ARG A 189 -12.27 16.31 -18.91
N ALA A 190 -12.85 17.31 -19.58
CA ALA A 190 -14.30 17.47 -19.64
C ALA A 190 -14.96 16.26 -20.32
N GLY A 191 -15.85 15.55 -19.61
CA GLY A 191 -16.57 14.40 -20.14
C GLY A 191 -15.88 13.03 -20.00
N THR A 192 -14.63 12.98 -19.52
CA THR A 192 -13.89 11.72 -19.32
C THR A 192 -14.28 10.97 -18.04
N GLY A 193 -14.85 11.67 -17.06
CA GLY A 193 -15.07 11.15 -15.71
C GLY A 193 -13.80 11.10 -14.85
N HIS A 194 -12.63 11.46 -15.39
CA HIS A 194 -11.39 11.59 -14.62
C HIS A 194 -11.46 12.77 -13.66
N GLY A 195 -10.83 12.61 -12.50
CA GLY A 195 -10.80 13.65 -11.50
C GLY A 195 -10.44 13.14 -10.12
N VAL A 196 -10.53 14.06 -9.18
CA VAL A 196 -10.35 13.79 -7.76
C VAL A 196 -11.64 14.10 -7.04
N ALA A 197 -12.03 13.22 -6.12
CA ALA A 197 -13.13 13.45 -5.20
C ALA A 197 -12.57 13.40 -3.78
N VAL A 198 -12.84 14.44 -3.00
CA VAL A 198 -12.38 14.58 -1.63
C VAL A 198 -13.58 14.91 -0.75
N ASP A 199 -13.73 14.19 0.34
CA ASP A 199 -14.77 14.38 1.35
C ASP A 199 -14.21 14.25 2.78
N VAL A 200 -15.06 14.49 3.78
CA VAL A 200 -14.73 14.22 5.17
C VAL A 200 -14.61 12.71 5.33
N GLY A 201 -13.40 12.23 5.56
CA GLY A 201 -13.12 10.80 5.71
C GLY A 201 -12.74 10.08 4.42
N GLY A 202 -12.46 10.75 3.29
CA GLY A 202 -12.10 10.03 2.08
C GLY A 202 -11.49 10.87 0.97
N ALA A 203 -10.60 10.21 0.20
CA ALA A 203 -10.06 10.74 -1.03
C ALA A 203 -10.04 9.65 -2.10
N LEU A 204 -10.53 9.97 -3.30
CA LEU A 204 -10.54 9.11 -4.47
C LEU A 204 -9.93 9.86 -5.65
N SER A 205 -9.08 9.18 -6.40
CA SER A 205 -8.52 9.65 -7.66
C SER A 205 -8.85 8.67 -8.77
N LEU A 206 -9.26 9.18 -9.92
CA LEU A 206 -9.60 8.42 -11.11
C LEU A 206 -8.95 9.08 -12.32
N PHE A 207 -8.12 8.32 -13.04
CA PHE A 207 -7.36 8.74 -14.22
C PHE A 207 -7.37 7.59 -15.26
N PRO A 208 -6.80 7.77 -16.48
CA PRO A 208 -6.79 6.71 -17.49
C PRO A 208 -6.18 5.38 -17.00
N ALA A 209 -5.25 5.44 -16.04
CA ALA A 209 -4.61 4.27 -15.45
C ALA A 209 -5.52 3.49 -14.46
N GLY A 210 -6.71 4.01 -14.14
CA GLY A 210 -7.66 3.42 -13.21
C GLY A 210 -7.92 4.30 -11.99
N ALA A 211 -8.22 3.69 -10.84
CA ALA A 211 -8.53 4.39 -9.61
C ALA A 211 -7.68 3.98 -8.41
N SER A 212 -7.42 4.95 -7.53
CA SER A 212 -6.85 4.78 -6.21
C SER A 212 -7.70 5.57 -5.23
N GLY A 213 -8.05 4.97 -4.09
CA GLY A 213 -8.82 5.65 -3.05
C GLY A 213 -8.40 5.23 -1.65
N ILE A 214 -8.68 6.09 -0.68
CA ILE A 214 -8.52 5.80 0.74
C ILE A 214 -9.69 6.40 1.52
N ARG A 215 -10.28 5.60 2.41
CA ARG A 215 -11.44 5.99 3.22
C ARG A 215 -11.18 5.68 4.69
N ASP A 216 -11.41 6.66 5.54
CA ASP A 216 -11.39 6.53 6.99
C ASP A 216 -12.62 5.76 7.44
N LEU A 217 -12.40 4.75 8.29
CA LEU A 217 -13.47 3.85 8.74
C LEU A 217 -13.97 4.20 10.14
N LEU A 218 -13.31 5.14 10.83
CA LEU A 218 -13.69 5.59 12.18
C LEU A 218 -14.13 7.07 12.24
N GLY A 219 -13.97 7.83 11.15
CA GLY A 219 -14.56 9.17 10.97
C GLY A 219 -13.83 10.32 11.68
N ALA A 220 -12.53 10.19 11.97
CA ALA A 220 -11.73 11.18 12.67
C ALA A 220 -10.73 11.93 11.76
N ARG A 221 -10.63 11.56 10.48
CA ARG A 221 -9.62 12.08 9.54
C ARG A 221 -10.25 12.71 8.31
N THR A 222 -9.50 13.58 7.65
CA THR A 222 -9.91 14.26 6.41
C THR A 222 -9.17 13.70 5.21
N GLY A 223 -9.84 13.61 4.06
CA GLY A 223 -9.18 13.23 2.82
C GLY A 223 -8.45 14.41 2.18
N GLU A 224 -7.36 14.12 1.48
CA GLU A 224 -6.73 15.01 0.51
C GLU A 224 -6.11 14.19 -0.64
N VAL A 225 -5.88 14.81 -1.79
CA VAL A 225 -5.12 14.18 -2.87
C VAL A 225 -3.79 14.90 -3.02
N VAL A 226 -2.72 14.23 -2.60
CA VAL A 226 -1.35 14.76 -2.69
C VAL A 226 -0.85 14.57 -4.11
N ARG A 227 -0.48 15.67 -4.77
CA ARG A 227 0.28 15.60 -6.04
C ARG A 227 1.74 15.36 -5.69
N ALA A 228 2.22 14.14 -5.91
CA ALA A 228 3.62 13.81 -5.66
C ALA A 228 4.55 14.58 -6.60
N ALA A 229 5.74 14.89 -6.11
CA ALA A 229 6.77 15.50 -6.93
C ALA A 229 7.12 14.57 -8.12
N PRO A 230 7.51 15.12 -9.29
CA PRO A 230 7.84 14.32 -10.45
C PRO A 230 8.92 13.27 -10.16
N ASN A 231 8.81 12.11 -10.82
CA ASN A 231 9.78 11.00 -10.75
C ASN A 231 10.02 10.43 -9.34
N THR A 232 9.04 10.57 -8.45
CA THR A 232 9.02 9.87 -7.16
C THR A 232 8.59 8.41 -7.31
N ASN A 233 7.68 8.08 -8.24
CA ASN A 233 7.19 6.72 -8.43
C ASN A 233 8.07 5.90 -9.40
N LEU A 234 8.19 4.60 -9.13
CA LEU A 234 9.03 3.68 -9.92
C LEU A 234 8.50 3.41 -11.33
N LEU A 235 7.18 3.38 -11.51
CA LEU A 235 6.54 3.03 -12.78
C LEU A 235 6.12 4.28 -13.57
N HIS A 236 5.75 5.35 -12.87
CA HIS A 236 5.09 6.51 -13.47
C HIS A 236 5.80 7.83 -13.13
N PRO A 237 6.05 8.71 -14.12
CA PRO A 237 6.76 9.96 -13.87
C PRO A 237 5.92 10.99 -13.10
N ARG A 238 4.58 10.88 -13.13
CA ARG A 238 3.66 11.81 -12.48
C ARG A 238 2.53 11.05 -11.81
N THR A 239 2.45 11.11 -10.49
CA THR A 239 1.41 10.44 -9.72
C THR A 239 0.61 11.39 -8.82
N VAL A 240 -0.53 10.91 -8.36
CA VAL A 240 -1.21 11.43 -7.17
C VAL A 240 -1.36 10.35 -6.12
N ILE A 241 -1.49 10.74 -4.86
CA ILE A 241 -1.66 9.84 -3.72
C ILE A 241 -2.86 10.33 -2.90
N PRO A 242 -4.02 9.64 -2.98
CA PRO A 242 -5.10 9.84 -2.02
C PRO A 242 -4.57 9.60 -0.61
N THR A 243 -4.78 10.56 0.28
CA THR A 243 -4.17 10.61 1.61
C THR A 243 -5.22 10.96 2.66
N LEU A 244 -5.17 10.31 3.82
CA LEU A 244 -5.91 10.73 5.01
C LEU A 244 -5.00 11.56 5.93
N ARG A 245 -5.51 12.69 6.41
CA ARG A 245 -4.85 13.60 7.34
C ARG A 245 -5.56 13.62 8.69
N GLY A 246 -4.78 13.79 9.76
CA GLY A 246 -5.31 13.96 11.11
C GLY A 246 -4.22 14.31 12.11
N GLU A 247 -4.63 14.60 13.34
CA GLU A 247 -3.75 14.93 14.46
C GLU A 247 -4.05 14.03 15.65
N LEU A 248 -3.02 13.72 16.43
CA LEU A 248 -3.10 12.87 17.61
C LEU A 248 -2.48 13.62 18.79
N ALA A 249 -3.27 13.88 19.84
CA ALA A 249 -2.75 14.35 21.12
C ALA A 249 -1.97 13.24 21.85
N PRO A 250 -1.18 13.53 22.89
CA PRO A 250 -0.62 12.48 23.75
C PRO A 250 -1.72 11.53 24.27
N GLY A 251 -1.50 10.22 24.17
CA GLY A 251 -2.48 9.18 24.56
C GLY A 251 -2.44 7.93 23.69
N GLU A 252 -3.52 7.15 23.74
CA GLU A 252 -3.75 5.97 22.90
C GLU A 252 -4.88 6.24 21.91
N HIS A 253 -4.63 5.96 20.63
CA HIS A 253 -5.54 6.23 19.52
C HIS A 253 -5.71 4.99 18.66
N LEU A 254 -6.92 4.81 18.13
CA LEU A 254 -7.21 3.79 17.12
C LEU A 254 -7.55 4.47 15.80
N LEU A 255 -6.86 4.09 14.73
CA LEU A 255 -7.11 4.53 13.37
C LEU A 255 -7.48 3.31 12.52
N ALA A 256 -8.40 3.47 11.58
CA ALA A 256 -8.65 2.43 10.58
C ALA A 256 -9.00 3.05 9.23
N CYS A 257 -8.40 2.56 8.14
CA CYS A 257 -8.76 2.95 6.78
C CYS A 257 -8.99 1.73 5.88
N ALA A 258 -9.76 1.92 4.82
CA ALA A 258 -9.79 1.04 3.66
C ALA A 258 -9.10 1.74 2.48
N VAL A 259 -8.23 1.02 1.78
CA VAL A 259 -7.52 1.51 0.59
C VAL A 259 -7.99 0.71 -0.61
N LEU A 260 -8.41 1.40 -1.67
CA LEU A 260 -8.92 0.84 -2.92
C LEU A 260 -7.89 0.99 -4.02
N GLY A 261 -7.66 -0.08 -4.79
CA GLY A 261 -6.92 -0.03 -6.05
C GLY A 261 -7.71 -0.71 -7.16
N LEU A 262 -7.92 -0.02 -8.28
CA LEU A 262 -8.67 -0.52 -9.44
C LEU A 262 -7.91 -0.16 -10.73
N PRO A 263 -6.85 -0.90 -11.10
CA PRO A 263 -6.08 -0.60 -12.30
C PRO A 263 -6.93 -0.81 -13.57
N GLY A 264 -6.79 0.07 -14.56
CA GLY A 264 -7.47 -0.04 -15.86
C GLY A 264 -9.01 -0.02 -15.81
N THR A 265 -9.61 0.29 -14.67
CA THR A 265 -11.05 0.21 -14.45
C THR A 265 -11.75 1.53 -14.79
N GLY A 266 -12.88 1.46 -15.50
CA GLY A 266 -13.66 2.63 -15.92
C GLY A 266 -14.48 3.29 -14.81
N ALA A 267 -14.88 4.55 -15.04
CA ALA A 267 -15.52 5.41 -14.03
C ALA A 267 -16.79 4.83 -13.37
N GLY A 268 -17.64 4.14 -14.14
CA GLY A 268 -18.89 3.58 -13.64
C GLY A 268 -18.69 2.51 -12.57
N GLU A 269 -17.77 1.57 -12.81
CA GLU A 269 -17.45 0.52 -11.85
C GLU A 269 -16.74 1.09 -10.61
N VAL A 270 -15.81 2.04 -10.82
CA VAL A 270 -15.08 2.71 -9.73
C VAL A 270 -16.03 3.31 -8.71
N ARG A 271 -17.09 4.00 -9.17
CA ARG A 271 -18.07 4.61 -8.27
C ARG A 271 -18.84 3.58 -7.45
N ALA A 272 -19.32 2.50 -8.08
CA ALA A 272 -20.07 1.45 -7.40
C ALA A 272 -19.22 0.76 -6.31
N VAL A 273 -17.96 0.48 -6.61
CA VAL A 273 -17.02 -0.12 -5.64
C VAL A 273 -16.72 0.86 -4.51
N TRP A 274 -16.44 2.13 -4.83
CA TRP A 274 -16.14 3.18 -3.86
C TRP A 274 -17.26 3.43 -2.85
N GLU A 275 -18.52 3.33 -3.27
CA GLU A 275 -19.70 3.50 -2.41
C GLU A 275 -19.94 2.30 -1.47
N SER A 276 -19.20 1.20 -1.64
CA SER A 276 -19.32 -0.03 -0.86
C SER A 276 -18.01 -0.43 -0.13
N PRO A 277 -17.44 0.44 0.72
CA PRO A 277 -16.19 0.13 1.41
C PRO A 277 -16.37 -1.00 2.45
N PRO A 278 -15.28 -1.69 2.84
CA PRO A 278 -15.27 -2.54 4.01
C PRO A 278 -15.77 -1.82 5.26
N ARG A 279 -16.50 -2.52 6.13
CA ARG A 279 -17.02 -1.96 7.39
C ARG A 279 -16.24 -2.51 8.57
N VAL A 280 -15.97 -1.64 9.54
CA VAL A 280 -15.30 -1.99 10.78
C VAL A 280 -16.25 -1.80 11.97
N SER A 281 -16.27 -2.75 12.89
CA SER A 281 -16.96 -2.65 14.18
C SER A 281 -15.99 -2.84 15.33
N LEU A 282 -16.25 -2.18 16.46
CA LEU A 282 -15.47 -2.31 17.68
C LEU A 282 -16.36 -2.94 18.76
N GLU A 283 -16.02 -4.14 19.19
CA GLU A 283 -16.78 -4.89 20.20
C GLU A 283 -15.85 -5.49 21.25
N LYS A 284 -15.98 -5.06 22.52
CA LYS A 284 -15.30 -5.68 23.68
C LYS A 284 -13.79 -5.91 23.47
N GLY A 285 -13.08 -4.91 22.93
CA GLY A 285 -11.64 -4.99 22.68
C GLY A 285 -11.26 -5.85 21.46
N ALA A 286 -12.20 -6.16 20.58
CA ALA A 286 -11.96 -6.77 19.28
C ALA A 286 -12.44 -5.86 18.15
N LEU A 287 -11.72 -5.90 17.03
CA LEU A 287 -12.12 -5.27 15.79
C LEU A 287 -12.74 -6.32 14.86
N GLY A 288 -14.00 -6.11 14.49
CA GLY A 288 -14.66 -6.85 13.42
C GLY A 288 -14.47 -6.13 12.09
N LEU A 289 -14.13 -6.86 11.05
CA LEU A 289 -14.10 -6.39 9.66
C LEU A 289 -15.10 -7.22 8.86
N THR A 290 -15.99 -6.55 8.14
CA THR A 290 -16.93 -7.21 7.21
C THR A 290 -16.83 -6.61 5.80
N HIS A 291 -16.62 -7.46 4.81
CA HIS A 291 -16.62 -7.08 3.39
C HIS A 291 -16.94 -8.28 2.49
N GLY A 292 -17.80 -8.11 1.48
CA GLY A 292 -18.06 -9.14 0.47
C GLY A 292 -18.51 -10.50 1.04
N GLY A 293 -19.26 -10.52 2.15
CA GLY A 293 -19.67 -11.75 2.85
C GLY A 293 -18.61 -12.39 3.74
N LYS A 294 -17.37 -11.87 3.75
CA LYS A 294 -16.31 -12.28 4.66
C LYS A 294 -16.36 -11.46 5.95
N ALA A 295 -16.18 -12.14 7.09
CA ALA A 295 -16.03 -11.52 8.40
C ALA A 295 -14.69 -11.93 9.02
N ILE A 296 -13.88 -10.96 9.43
CA ILE A 296 -12.63 -11.17 10.16
C ILE A 296 -12.77 -10.54 11.54
N ARG A 297 -12.36 -11.23 12.59
CA ARG A 297 -12.31 -10.70 13.95
C ARG A 297 -10.87 -10.67 14.43
N LEU A 298 -10.40 -9.50 14.81
CA LEU A 298 -9.08 -9.27 15.39
C LEU A 298 -9.22 -8.91 16.86
N ALA A 299 -8.54 -9.62 17.76
CA ALA A 299 -8.42 -9.20 19.14
C ALA A 299 -7.42 -8.04 19.25
N LEU A 300 -7.85 -6.87 19.73
CA LEU A 300 -6.98 -5.72 19.96
C LEU A 300 -6.29 -5.89 21.33
N GLY A 301 -5.24 -6.71 21.39
CA GLY A 301 -4.46 -6.93 22.62
C GLY A 301 -4.01 -8.38 22.84
N ALA A 302 -4.64 -9.34 22.18
CA ALA A 302 -4.06 -10.67 22.00
C ALA A 302 -3.35 -10.69 20.65
N SER A 303 -2.15 -11.28 20.63
CA SER A 303 -1.48 -11.60 19.37
C SER A 303 -2.42 -12.47 18.52
N PRO A 304 -2.48 -12.27 17.18
CA PRO A 304 -3.25 -13.16 16.31
C PRO A 304 -2.78 -14.61 16.46
#